data_AF-A0A3D8L536-F1
#
_entry.id   AF-A0A3D8L536-F1
#
_cell.length_a   1.000
_cell.length_b   1.000
_cell.length_c   1.000
_cell.angle_alpha   90.00
_cell.angle_beta   90.00
_cell.angle_gamma   90.00
#
_symmetry.space_group_name_H-M   'P 1'
#
loop_
_entity.id
_entity.type
_entity.pdbx_description
1 polymer ?
#
loop_
_entity_poly.entity_id
_entity_poly.type
_entity_poly.pdbx_seq_one_letter_code
_entity_poly.pdbx_strand_id
1 'polypeptide(L)' 'MQKITSLEPGKYYHLYTRGNNKETLFRHPDNYAYFLQLYRKYITPYVDTFAYCLITCTSLSG' A
#
# COMPACT_ATOMS: atom_id res chain seq x y z
N MET A 1 14.31 5.04 -11.06
CA MET A 1 14.97 4.54 -9.83
C MET A 1 14.21 5.12 -8.65
N GLN A 2 13.54 4.30 -7.83
CA GLN A 2 12.86 4.82 -6.63
C GLN A 2 13.93 5.16 -5.59
N LYS A 3 13.88 6.38 -5.05
CA LYS A 3 14.78 6.82 -3.99
C LYS A 3 14.35 6.12 -2.70
N ILE A 4 15.21 5.28 -2.16
CA ILE A 4 14.98 4.60 -0.88
C ILE A 4 15.42 5.56 0.22
N THR A 5 14.48 6.01 1.04
CA THR A 5 14.74 6.86 2.20
C THR A 5 14.50 6.03 3.45
N SER A 6 15.49 5.99 4.35
CA SER A 6 15.34 5.35 5.65
C SER A 6 14.28 6.07 6.49
N LEU A 7 13.42 5.31 7.16
CA LEU A 7 12.44 5.85 8.09
C LEU A 7 13.14 6.18 9.41
N GLU A 8 12.92 7.39 9.92
CA GLU A 8 13.46 7.86 11.19
C GLU A 8 12.38 7.85 12.28
N PRO A 9 12.73 7.55 13.54
CA PRO A 9 11.79 7.56 14.65
C PRO A 9 11.23 8.98 14.89
N GLY A 10 9.94 9.07 15.22
CA GLY A 10 9.26 10.34 15.53
C GLY A 10 8.93 11.22 14.31
N LYS A 11 9.14 10.72 13.09
CA LYS A 11 8.77 11.39 11.84
C LYS A 11 7.52 10.78 11.23
N TYR A 12 6.81 11.59 10.45
CA TYR A 12 5.60 11.17 9.73
C TYR A 12 5.90 11.06 8.24
N TYR A 13 5.45 9.97 7.63
CA TYR A 13 5.69 9.69 6.21
C TYR A 13 4.39 9.29 5.51
N HIS A 14 4.24 9.74 4.26
CA HIS A 14 3.19 9.26 3.36
C HIS A 14 3.80 8.20 2.44
N LEU A 15 3.53 6.92 2.73
CA LEU A 15 3.99 5.82 1.91
C LEU A 15 3.06 5.62 0.71
N TYR A 16 3.60 5.75 -0.51
CA TYR A 16 2.86 5.50 -1.75
C TYR A 16 3.50 4.36 -2.53
N THR A 17 2.74 3.28 -2.73
CA THR A 17 3.15 2.13 -3.55
C THR A 17 2.23 2.01 -4.76
N ARG A 18 2.82 1.77 -5.93
CA ARG A 18 2.09 1.51 -7.17
C ARG A 18 2.64 0.22 -7.79
N GLY A 19 1.75 -0.65 -8.25
CA GLY A 19 2.14 -1.84 -9.00
C GLY A 19 2.96 -1.49 -10.25
N ASN A 20 3.94 -2.34 -10.55
CA ASN A 20 4.64 -2.27 -11.82
C ASN A 20 3.68 -2.62 -12.97
N ASN A 21 3.88 -2.03 -14.15
CA ASN A 21 3.12 -2.29 -15.38
C ASN A 21 1.66 -1.78 -15.45
N LYS A 22 1.23 -0.85 -14.59
CA LYS A 22 -0.16 -0.31 -14.59
C LYS A 22 -1.23 -1.41 -14.43
N GLU A 23 -0.86 -2.61 -14.00
CA GLU A 23 -1.80 -3.70 -13.83
C GLU A 23 -2.63 -3.50 -12.56
N THR A 24 -3.89 -3.90 -12.63
CA THR A 24 -4.77 -3.95 -11.47
C THR A 24 -4.30 -5.07 -10.54
N LEU A 25 -3.62 -4.70 -9.44
CA LEU A 25 -3.22 -5.62 -8.37
C LEU A 25 -4.42 -6.19 -7.62
N PHE A 26 -5.47 -5.39 -7.49
CA PHE A 26 -6.66 -5.74 -6.73
C PHE A 26 -7.84 -6.09 -7.65
N ARG A 27 -7.76 -7.25 -8.31
CA ARG A 27 -8.82 -7.76 -9.21
C ARG A 27 -9.99 -8.36 -8.46
N HIS A 28 -9.72 -8.92 -7.28
CA HIS A 28 -10.72 -9.56 -6.43
C HIS A 28 -10.72 -8.91 -5.02
N PRO A 29 -11.87 -8.91 -4.33
CA PRO A 29 -11.98 -8.44 -2.94
C PRO A 29 -10.95 -9.10 -2.01
N ASP A 30 -10.64 -10.37 -2.25
CA ASP A 30 -9.70 -11.15 -1.44
C ASP A 30 -8.26 -10.63 -1.52
N ASN A 31 -7.88 -9.98 -2.63
CA ASN A 31 -6.55 -9.39 -2.78
C ASN A 31 -6.34 -8.23 -1.78
N TYR A 32 -7.40 -7.48 -1.43
CA TYR A 32 -7.31 -6.42 -0.43
C TYR A 32 -7.05 -7.01 0.96
N ALA A 33 -7.78 -8.07 1.32
CA ALA A 33 -7.59 -8.77 2.59
C ALA A 33 -6.18 -9.36 2.70
N TYR A 34 -5.70 -10.00 1.62
CA TYR A 34 -4.36 -10.56 1.57
C TYR A 34 -3.27 -9.47 1.70
N PHE A 35 -3.42 -8.33 1.01
CA PHE A 35 -2.50 -7.21 1.15
C PHE A 35 -2.48 -6.67 2.58
N LEU A 36 -3.64 -6.48 3.21
CA LEU A 36 -3.72 -6.00 4.59
C LEU A 36 -3.12 -7.01 5.58
N GLN A 37 -3.25 -8.31 5.32
CA GLN A 37 -2.60 -9.34 6.12
C GLN A 37 -1.07 -9.24 6.04
N LEU A 38 -0.52 -9.07 4.83
CA LEU A 38 0.91 -8.85 4.64
C LEU A 38 1.36 -7.53 5.27
N TYR A 39 0.61 -6.45 5.11
CA TYR A 39 0.89 -5.16 5.72
C TYR A 39 1.00 -5.28 7.24
N ARG A 40 0.04 -5.97 7.87
CA ARG A 40 0.08 -6.22 9.33
C ARG A 40 1.28 -7.05 9.76
N LYS A 41 1.69 -8.03 8.96
CA LYS A 41 2.83 -8.89 9.26
C LYS A 41 4.18 -8.14 9.17
N TYR A 42 4.32 -7.27 8.17
CA TYR A 42 5.62 -6.68 7.83
C TYR A 42 5.79 -5.22 8.23
N ILE A 43 4.71 -4.43 8.33
CA ILE A 43 4.80 -2.97 8.54
C ILE A 43 4.35 -2.58 9.95
N THR A 44 3.19 -3.08 10.40
CA THR A 44 2.63 -2.74 11.72
C THR A 44 3.58 -2.93 12.91
N PRO A 45 4.50 -3.91 12.96
CA PRO A 45 5.43 -4.03 14.09
C PRO A 45 6.47 -2.90 14.18
N TYR A 46 6.67 -2.12 13.11
CA TYR A 46 7.74 -1.12 13.01
C TYR A 46 7.24 0.31 12.94
N VAL A 47 5.99 0.55 12.52
CA VAL A 47 5.43 1.89 12.33
C VAL A 47 3.95 1.95 12.73
N ASP A 48 3.53 3.12 13.22
CA ASP A 48 2.13 3.42 13.47
C ASP A 48 1.44 3.92 12.19
N THR A 49 0.29 3.34 11.86
CA THR A 49 -0.50 3.71 10.69
C THR A 49 -1.65 4.65 11.09
N PHE A 50 -1.57 5.92 10.70
CA PHE A 50 -2.65 6.90 10.94
C PHE A 50 -3.84 6.71 9.99
N ALA A 51 -3.55 6.48 8.70
CA ALA A 51 -4.56 6.28 7.67
C ALA A 51 -3.96 5.48 6.50
N TYR A 52 -4.81 4.78 5.75
CA TYR A 52 -4.44 4.11 4.51
C TYR A 52 -5.56 4.25 3.47
N CYS A 53 -5.19 4.21 2.20
CA CYS A 53 -6.12 4.20 1.07
C CYS A 53 -5.66 3.15 0.05
N LEU A 54 -6.54 2.19 -0.27
CA LEU A 54 -6.28 1.16 -1.29
C LEU A 54 -7.09 1.53 -2.54
N ILE A 55 -6.41 1.86 -3.63
CA ILE A 55 -7.06 2.27 -4.86
C ILE A 55 -7.37 1.03 -5.71
N THR A 56 -8.66 0.86 -6.00
CA THR A 56 -9.15 -0.14 -6.94
C THR A 56 -9.07 0.46 -8.35
N CYS A 57 -8.45 -0.20 -9.32
CA CYS A 57 -8.56 0.26 -10.71
C CYS A 57 -9.96 -0.15 -11.23
N THR A 58 -10.96 0.64 -10.91
CA THR A 58 -12.27 0.58 -11.56
C THR A 58 -12.11 1.31 -12.88
N SER A 59 -11.99 0.57 -13.99
CA SER A 59 -12.35 1.14 -15.28
C SER A 59 -13.81 1.55 -15.16
N LEU A 60 -14.08 2.86 -15.03
CA LEU A 60 -15.39 3.39 -15.33
C LEU A 60 -15.64 3.06 -16.81
N SER A 61 -16.35 1.97 -17.08
CA SER A 61 -17.17 1.84 -18.27
C SER A 61 -18.38 2.76 -18.03
N GLY A 62 -18.25 4.01 -18.45
CA GLY A 62 -19.37 4.89 -18.75
C GLY A 62 -19.42 5.09 -20.25
#